data_AF-X0Z944-F1
#
_entry.id   AF-X0Z944-F1
#
_cell.length_a   1.000
_cell.length_b   1.000
_cell.length_c   1.000
_cell.angle_alpha   90.00
_cell.angle_beta   90.00
_cell.angle_gamma   90.00
#
_symmetry.space_group_name_H-M   'P 1'
#
loop_
_entity.id
_entity.type
_entity.pdbx_description
1 polymer ?
#
loop_
_entity_poly.entity_id
_entity_poly.type
_entity_poly.pdbx_seq_one_letter_code
_entity_poly.pdbx_strand_id
1 'polypeptide(L)'
;MRAVSVTINYDLAPVGTSWTRLLVNSNDPDESPYPSGVFVNVTKQDEGSCSGEDVLIQDRVFDGTTVCVAQSTLTANTNVLVQSGADVTFNSPVVTLGNGFSVEVGAAFKVDVTLLAAQPGNQPAESGVGD
;
A
#
# COMPACT_ATOMS: atom_id res chain seq x y z
N MET A 1 -30.74 4.34 -21.60
CA MET A 1 -29.47 4.11 -20.88
C MET A 1 -29.80 3.91 -19.41
N ARG A 2 -29.33 2.84 -18.77
CA ARG A 2 -29.42 2.65 -17.31
C ARG A 2 -28.00 2.69 -16.76
N ALA A 3 -27.76 3.48 -15.72
CA ALA A 3 -26.47 3.55 -15.06
C ALA A 3 -26.45 2.59 -13.86
N VAL A 4 -25.34 1.86 -13.70
CA VAL A 4 -25.06 1.08 -12.50
C VAL A 4 -24.00 1.86 -11.71
N SER A 5 -24.22 2.04 -10.41
CA SER A 5 -23.27 2.70 -9.52
C SER A 5 -22.66 1.69 -8.56
N VAL A 6 -21.36 1.80 -8.32
CA VAL A 6 -20.61 0.98 -7.36
C VAL A 6 -20.08 1.91 -6.26
N THR A 7 -20.28 1.53 -5.00
CA THR A 7 -19.76 2.26 -3.84
C THR A 7 -18.84 1.34 -3.05
N ILE A 8 -17.67 1.85 -2.68
CA ILE A 8 -16.68 1.12 -1.87
C ILE A 8 -16.72 1.69 -0.46
N ASN A 9 -16.86 0.81 0.54
CA ASN A 9 -16.61 1.16 1.93
C ASN A 9 -15.16 0.76 2.28
N TYR A 10 -14.28 1.75 2.35
CA TYR A 10 -12.86 1.52 2.62
C TYR A 10 -12.59 1.06 4.06
N ASP A 11 -13.48 1.31 5.01
CA ASP A 11 -13.33 0.84 6.39
C ASP A 11 -13.38 -0.68 6.49
N LEU A 12 -14.16 -1.32 5.59
CA LEU A 12 -14.33 -2.78 5.54
C LEU A 12 -13.37 -3.47 4.57
N ALA A 13 -12.66 -2.72 3.71
CA ALA A 13 -11.68 -3.30 2.81
C ALA A 13 -10.46 -3.79 3.61
N PRO A 14 -9.95 -5.00 3.34
CA PRO A 14 -8.70 -5.45 3.93
C PRO A 14 -7.54 -4.60 3.41
N VAL A 15 -6.49 -4.47 4.22
CA VAL A 15 -5.21 -3.90 3.81
C VAL A 15 -4.64 -4.68 2.62
N GLY A 16 -3.99 -3.96 1.71
CA GLY A 16 -3.41 -4.50 0.48
C GLY A 16 -4.39 -4.45 -0.68
N THR A 17 -4.17 -5.34 -1.66
CA THR A 17 -5.01 -5.42 -2.86
C THR A 17 -6.09 -6.47 -2.67
N SER A 18 -7.35 -6.07 -2.86
CA SER A 18 -8.50 -6.96 -2.88
C SER A 18 -9.31 -6.75 -4.15
N TRP A 19 -9.88 -7.83 -4.68
CA TRP A 19 -10.70 -7.77 -5.88
C TRP A 19 -12.02 -8.47 -5.66
N THR A 20 -13.05 -8.00 -6.36
CA THR A 20 -14.36 -8.67 -6.43
C THR A 20 -14.91 -8.60 -7.84
N ARG A 21 -15.75 -9.57 -8.20
CA ARG A 21 -16.39 -9.65 -9.52
C ARG A 21 -17.88 -9.38 -9.39
N LEU A 22 -18.36 -8.36 -10.09
CA LEU A 22 -19.77 -8.11 -10.28
C LEU A 22 -20.26 -8.93 -11.48
N LEU A 23 -21.17 -9.86 -11.21
CA LEU A 23 -21.86 -10.64 -12.24
C LEU A 23 -23.06 -9.85 -12.76
N VAL A 24 -23.14 -9.73 -14.08
CA VAL A 24 -24.28 -9.10 -14.76
C VAL A 24 -25.00 -10.18 -15.54
N ASN A 25 -26.26 -10.46 -15.16
CA ASN A 25 -27.11 -11.39 -15.90
C ASN A 25 -27.75 -10.66 -17.08
N SER A 26 -27.59 -11.24 -18.27
CA SER A 26 -28.34 -10.84 -19.46
C SER A 26 -29.60 -11.70 -19.59
N ASN A 27 -30.63 -11.13 -20.22
CA ASN A 27 -31.78 -11.88 -20.70
C ASN A 27 -31.54 -12.45 -22.11
N ASP A 28 -30.37 -12.19 -22.70
CA ASP A 28 -29.88 -12.88 -23.89
C ASP A 28 -29.17 -14.18 -23.49
N PRO A 29 -29.67 -15.38 -23.89
CA PRO A 29 -29.18 -16.66 -23.36
C PRO A 29 -27.71 -16.98 -23.67
N ASP A 30 -27.16 -16.46 -24.75
CA ASP A 30 -25.76 -16.67 -25.15
C ASP A 30 -24.82 -15.56 -24.62
N GLU A 31 -25.36 -14.47 -24.09
CA GLU A 31 -24.60 -13.38 -23.44
C GLU A 31 -24.81 -13.34 -21.91
N SER A 32 -25.29 -14.42 -21.28
CA SER A 32 -25.56 -14.48 -19.83
C SER A 32 -24.78 -15.58 -19.11
N PRO A 33 -24.02 -15.24 -18.04
CA PRO A 33 -23.70 -13.89 -17.58
C PRO A 33 -22.83 -13.15 -18.61
N TYR A 34 -22.94 -11.82 -18.63
CA TYR A 34 -22.18 -10.97 -19.56
C TYR A 34 -20.69 -11.36 -19.53
N PRO A 35 -20.08 -11.65 -20.69
CA PRO A 35 -18.75 -12.22 -20.73
C PRO A 35 -17.73 -11.34 -20.00
N SER A 36 -16.81 -11.99 -19.28
CA SER A 36 -15.79 -11.40 -18.41
C SER A 36 -16.30 -10.71 -17.12
N GLY A 37 -17.54 -10.25 -17.07
CA GLY A 37 -18.07 -9.49 -15.92
C GLY A 37 -17.32 -8.18 -15.65
N VAL A 38 -17.62 -7.53 -14.54
CA VAL A 38 -16.93 -6.29 -14.12
C VAL A 38 -16.07 -6.60 -12.89
N PHE A 39 -14.77 -6.35 -13.00
CA PHE A 39 -13.83 -6.49 -11.88
C PHE A 39 -13.65 -5.15 -11.17
N VAL A 40 -13.85 -5.16 -9.86
CA VAL A 40 -13.56 -4.02 -8.99
C VAL A 40 -12.29 -4.36 -8.23
N ASN A 41 -11.25 -3.55 -8.42
CA ASN A 41 -10.00 -3.65 -7.68
C ASN A 41 -9.94 -2.54 -6.64
N VAL A 42 -9.64 -2.90 -5.39
CA VAL A 42 -9.51 -1.96 -4.27
C VAL A 42 -8.14 -2.18 -3.65
N THR A 43 -7.32 -1.13 -3.69
CA THR A 43 -6.07 -1.08 -2.94
C THR A 43 -6.27 -0.20 -1.73
N LYS A 44 -6.18 -0.79 -0.53
CA LYS A 44 -6.17 -0.05 0.74
C LYS A 44 -4.75 -0.09 1.29
N GLN A 45 -4.12 1.07 1.47
CA GLN A 45 -2.87 1.13 2.19
C GLN A 45 -3.11 0.90 3.69
N ASP A 46 -2.16 0.26 4.36
CA ASP A 46 -2.17 0.21 5.81
C ASP A 46 -1.68 1.55 6.34
N GLU A 47 -2.58 2.38 6.86
CA GLU A 47 -2.21 3.64 7.51
C GLU A 47 -1.38 3.40 8.79
N GLY A 48 -1.30 2.14 9.25
CA GLY A 48 -0.49 1.70 10.38
C GLY A 48 0.68 0.76 10.03
N SER A 49 0.86 0.31 8.77
CA SER A 49 2.07 -0.45 8.44
C SER A 49 3.22 0.53 8.22
N CYS A 50 4.33 0.17 8.82
CA CYS A 50 5.59 0.88 8.70
C CYS A 50 6.47 0.17 7.66
N SER A 51 5.95 -0.85 6.94
CA SER A 51 6.71 -1.62 5.95
C SER A 51 5.91 -2.00 4.69
N GLY A 52 6.55 -1.96 3.51
CA GLY A 52 5.91 -2.26 2.20
C GLY A 52 6.76 -1.90 0.97
N GLU A 53 6.18 -1.96 -0.22
CA GLU A 53 6.78 -1.39 -1.45
C GLU A 53 6.85 0.14 -1.35
N ASP A 54 5.67 0.75 -1.28
CA ASP A 54 5.47 2.15 -0.94
C ASP A 54 4.76 2.24 0.42
N VAL A 55 5.28 3.08 1.31
CA VAL A 55 4.78 3.28 2.67
C VAL A 55 4.29 4.71 2.83
N LEU A 56 3.06 4.87 3.30
CA LEU A 56 2.47 6.14 3.67
C LEU A 56 2.15 6.10 5.17
N ILE A 57 2.79 6.99 5.93
CA ILE A 57 2.58 7.11 7.37
C ILE A 57 1.78 8.39 7.60
N GLN A 58 0.58 8.25 8.18
CA GLN A 58 -0.31 9.36 8.53
C GLN A 58 -0.94 9.09 9.90
N ASP A 59 -1.27 10.16 10.61
CA ASP A 59 -1.99 10.12 11.89
C ASP A 59 -1.38 9.12 12.90
N ARG A 60 -0.04 9.10 12.96
CA ARG A 60 0.72 8.11 13.71
C ARG A 60 1.58 8.74 14.80
N VAL A 61 1.50 8.15 15.98
CA VAL A 61 2.39 8.42 17.11
C VAL A 61 3.37 7.26 17.27
N PHE A 62 4.67 7.57 17.32
CA PHE A 62 5.72 6.62 17.71
C PHE A 62 6.12 6.89 19.15
N ASP A 63 5.88 5.93 20.04
CA ASP A 63 6.09 6.01 21.49
C ASP A 63 7.16 5.02 22.00
N GLY A 64 7.87 4.35 21.08
CA GLY A 64 8.90 3.37 21.39
C GLY A 64 9.90 3.18 20.25
N THR A 65 10.63 2.06 20.27
CA THR A 65 11.60 1.72 19.22
C THR A 65 10.89 1.16 17.99
N THR A 66 11.06 1.77 16.82
CA THR A 66 10.39 1.36 15.58
C THR A 66 11.32 1.49 14.37
N VAL A 67 11.27 0.51 13.46
CA VAL A 67 11.95 0.59 12.16
C VAL A 67 10.91 0.45 11.05
N CYS A 68 10.81 1.47 10.19
CA CYS A 68 10.00 1.43 8.97
C CYS A 68 10.85 1.06 7.77
N VAL A 69 10.32 0.23 6.87
CA VAL A 69 11.04 -0.24 5.68
C VAL A 69 10.16 -0.13 4.44
N ALA A 70 10.53 0.76 3.51
CA ALA A 70 9.88 0.83 2.20
C ALA A 70 10.86 0.48 1.08
N GLN A 71 10.45 -0.40 0.16
CA GLN A 71 11.32 -0.82 -0.94
C GLN A 71 11.52 0.26 -2.01
N SER A 72 10.55 1.15 -2.17
CA SER A 72 10.57 2.23 -3.16
C SER A 72 10.49 3.59 -2.48
N THR A 73 9.37 3.91 -1.83
CA THR A 73 9.17 5.23 -1.20
C THR A 73 8.55 5.13 0.19
N LEU A 74 9.03 5.95 1.12
CA LEU A 74 8.38 6.17 2.42
C LEU A 74 8.02 7.65 2.56
N THR A 75 6.73 7.92 2.73
CA THR A 75 6.23 9.28 2.98
C THR A 75 5.58 9.34 4.35
N ALA A 76 6.13 10.14 5.26
CA ALA A 76 5.47 10.51 6.50
C ALA A 76 4.75 11.83 6.28
N ASN A 77 3.43 11.84 6.27
CA ASN A 77 2.63 13.01 5.88
C ASN A 77 1.99 13.67 7.12
N THR A 78 0.67 13.80 7.15
CA THR A 78 -0.05 14.54 8.19
C THR A 78 -0.04 13.85 9.56
N ASN A 79 0.10 14.67 10.61
CA ASN A 79 -0.01 14.26 12.03
C ASN A 79 0.88 13.08 12.43
N VAL A 80 2.16 13.12 12.04
CA VAL A 80 3.15 12.11 12.45
C VAL A 80 4.01 12.67 13.57
N LEU A 81 4.00 12.02 14.73
CA LEU A 81 4.73 12.44 15.94
C LEU A 81 5.68 11.35 16.39
N VAL A 82 6.96 11.69 16.54
CA VAL A 82 7.93 10.86 17.27
C VAL A 82 8.04 11.42 18.69
N GLN A 83 7.50 10.70 19.68
CA GLN A 83 7.43 11.14 21.07
C GLN A 83 8.77 11.06 21.79
N SER A 84 8.92 11.85 22.85
CA SER A 84 10.07 11.79 23.75
C SER A 84 10.34 10.36 24.22
N GLY A 85 11.58 9.90 24.07
CA GLY A 85 12.00 8.54 24.44
C GLY A 85 11.83 7.49 23.34
N ALA A 86 11.17 7.81 22.21
CA ALA A 86 11.11 6.92 21.05
C ALA A 86 12.43 6.89 20.27
N ASP A 87 12.73 5.78 19.59
CA ASP A 87 13.84 5.65 18.64
C ASP A 87 13.30 5.08 17.32
N VAL A 88 13.19 5.95 16.31
CA VAL A 88 12.54 5.61 15.04
C VAL A 88 13.54 5.70 13.90
N THR A 89 13.62 4.64 13.10
CA THR A 89 14.39 4.63 11.84
C THR A 89 13.46 4.45 10.66
N PHE A 90 13.54 5.33 9.67
CA PHE A 90 12.93 5.13 8.35
C PHE A 90 13.98 4.64 7.35
N ASN A 91 13.79 3.44 6.83
CA ASN A 91 14.64 2.81 5.84
C ASN A 91 13.93 2.76 4.48
N SER A 92 14.39 3.57 3.52
CA SER A 92 13.82 3.58 2.17
C SER A 92 14.75 4.28 1.17
N PRO A 93 14.76 3.90 -0.12
CA PRO A 93 15.47 4.66 -1.15
C PRO A 93 15.07 6.13 -1.22
N VAL A 94 13.82 6.47 -0.89
CA VAL A 94 13.32 7.84 -0.85
C VAL A 94 12.46 8.04 0.39
N VAL A 95 12.86 8.97 1.25
CA VAL A 95 12.05 9.40 2.41
C VAL A 95 11.56 10.83 2.20
N THR A 96 10.24 11.03 2.27
CA THR A 96 9.61 12.36 2.26
C THR A 96 8.96 12.62 3.60
N LEU A 97 9.34 13.74 4.24
CA LEU A 97 8.72 14.24 5.46
C LEU A 97 7.80 15.40 5.10
N GLY A 98 6.50 15.17 5.25
CA GLY A 98 5.43 16.08 4.92
C GLY A 98 5.06 17.03 6.06
N ASN A 99 4.07 17.87 5.78
CA ASN A 99 3.57 18.82 6.77
C ASN A 99 2.87 18.09 7.93
N GLY A 100 3.26 18.40 9.17
CA GLY A 100 2.75 17.73 10.37
C GLY A 100 3.64 16.59 10.87
N PHE A 101 4.78 16.32 10.23
CA PHE A 101 5.84 15.51 10.83
C PHE A 101 6.57 16.31 11.92
N SER A 102 6.66 15.75 13.12
CA SER A 102 7.33 16.38 14.26
C SER A 102 8.05 15.35 15.14
N VAL A 103 9.13 15.81 15.77
CA VAL A 103 9.97 15.01 16.66
C VAL A 103 10.10 15.77 17.97
N GLU A 104 9.67 15.18 19.07
CA GLU A 104 9.75 15.80 20.39
C GLU A 104 11.19 15.80 20.92
N VAL A 105 11.48 16.76 21.81
CA VAL A 105 12.76 16.78 22.54
C VAL A 105 12.88 15.49 23.35
N GLY A 106 14.03 14.80 23.23
CA GLY A 106 14.28 13.53 23.91
C GLY A 106 13.97 12.29 23.06
N ALA A 107 13.46 12.47 21.84
CA ALA A 107 13.33 11.41 20.86
C ALA A 107 14.61 11.23 20.02
N ALA A 108 14.77 10.05 19.43
CA ALA A 108 15.72 9.76 18.36
C ALA A 108 14.97 9.45 17.06
N PHE A 109 15.37 10.11 15.98
CA PHE A 109 14.85 9.87 14.64
C PHE A 109 16.01 9.74 13.63
N LYS A 110 15.97 8.70 12.81
CA LYS A 110 17.00 8.36 11.83
C LYS A 110 16.35 8.08 10.47
N VAL A 111 17.05 8.44 9.42
CA VAL A 111 16.70 8.08 8.04
C VAL A 111 17.88 7.33 7.44
N ASP A 112 17.65 6.06 7.12
CA ASP A 112 18.61 5.21 6.44
C ASP A 112 18.19 5.06 4.97
N VAL A 113 18.86 5.77 4.07
CA VAL A 113 18.60 5.63 2.64
C VAL A 113 19.38 4.44 2.11
N THR A 114 18.76 3.25 2.18
CA THR A 114 19.34 2.03 1.62
C THR A 114 18.65 1.70 0.31
N LEU A 115 19.43 1.60 -0.77
CA LEU A 115 18.97 0.92 -1.97
C LEU A 115 18.83 -0.56 -1.63
N LEU A 116 17.60 -1.05 -1.45
CA LEU A 116 17.38 -2.49 -1.40
C LEU A 116 17.80 -3.04 -2.77
N ALA A 117 18.64 -4.08 -2.76
CA ALA A 117 19.05 -4.74 -3.98
C ALA A 117 17.78 -5.15 -4.75
N ALA A 118 17.75 -4.87 -6.06
CA ALA A 118 16.66 -5.30 -6.92
C ALA A 118 16.40 -6.80 -6.68
N GLN A 119 15.15 -7.17 -6.39
CA GLN A 119 14.80 -8.58 -6.33
C GLN A 119 15.19 -9.20 -7.69
N PRO A 120 16.00 -10.28 -7.72
CA PRO A 120 16.27 -10.98 -8.97
C PRO A 120 14.91 -11.40 -9.54
N GLY A 121 14.63 -10.91 -10.74
CA GLY A 121 13.28 -10.77 -11.27
C GLY A 121 12.45 -12.05 -11.22
N ASN A 122 11.14 -11.84 -11.08
CA ASN A 122 10.14 -12.73 -11.65
C ASN A 122 10.36 -12.81 -13.17
N GLN A 123 11.33 -13.62 -13.59
CA GLN A 123 11.44 -14.05 -14.96
C GLN A 123 10.24 -14.94 -15.22
N PRO A 124 9.31 -14.57 -16.13
CA PRO A 124 8.27 -15.50 -16.54
C PRO A 124 8.97 -16.75 -17.07
N ALA A 125 8.54 -17.92 -16.62
CA ALA A 125 9.07 -19.19 -17.09
C ALA A 125 8.94 -19.23 -18.63
N GLU A 126 10.06 -19.21 -19.34
CA GLU A 126 10.08 -19.58 -20.75
C GLU A 126 9.67 -21.05 -20.83
N SER A 127 8.45 -21.28 -21.31
CA SER A 127 7.99 -22.60 -21.72
C SER A 127 8.87 -23.05 -22.88
N GLY A 128 9.78 -23.97 -22.62
CA GLY A 128 10.55 -24.64 -23.65
C GLY A 128 9.61 -25.26 -24.69
N VAL A 129 9.69 -24.79 -25.93
CA VAL A 129 9.21 -25.53 -27.08
C VAL A 129 10.32 -26.52 -27.41
N GLY A 130 10.04 -27.80 -27.20
CA GLY A 130 10.92 -28.88 -27.65
C GLY A 130 10.81 -29.04 -29.16
N ASP A 131 11.96 -29.14 -29.81
CA ASP A 131 12.12 -29.73 -31.15
C ASP A 131 12.42 -31.23 -31.03
#